data_AF-A0A222FIY7-F1
#
_entry.id   AF-A0A222FIY7-F1
#
_cell.length_a   1.000
_cell.length_b   1.000
_cell.length_c   1.000
_cell.angle_alpha   90.00
_cell.angle_beta   90.00
_cell.angle_gamma   90.00
#
_symmetry.space_group_name_H-M   'P 1'
#
loop_
_entity.id
_entity.type
_entity.pdbx_description
1 polymer ?
#
loop_
_entity_poly.entity_id
_entity_poly.type
_entity_poly.pdbx_seq_one_letter_code
_entity_poly.pdbx_strand_id
1 'polypeptide(L)'
;MKLLFLFLAIAISGCAVKQSSINKSSESSAIQLTKDISVQNSTALDKLVTRLNWSTSEFGDHTKFSTWWCQAKDRSNQLEIVREQYKELCRSKGGIYAKPFCKTPFGTDLVIFYANIHSDGMCTDYYQKFSASIVEPLSQLESPNYLATLKSLGYLTEKQAQIAKKEENKNKHIDARNRHMKNQKFIEQLEEEVQEMQRIGTAVCKYQPSPLGIVKYYGFTEKSANNKIKIFISNAHWKDSPNGTIGGFKQTYTWDSPYNWRLCRNLK
;
A
#
# COMPACT_ATOMS: atom_id res chain seq x y z
N MET A 1 72.33 15.68 43.39
CA MET A 1 72.23 16.86 42.51
C MET A 1 71.37 16.47 41.31
N LYS A 2 70.37 17.30 40.99
CA LYS A 2 69.19 17.04 40.14
C LYS A 2 69.53 16.57 38.72
N LEU A 3 68.84 15.53 38.22
CA LEU A 3 68.69 15.31 36.78
C LEU A 3 67.20 15.21 36.42
N LEU A 4 66.83 16.01 35.44
CA LEU A 4 65.49 16.31 34.91
C LEU A 4 64.77 15.07 34.37
N PHE A 5 63.50 14.92 34.75
CA PHE A 5 62.50 14.16 33.99
C PHE A 5 61.93 15.05 32.88
N LEU A 6 62.16 14.67 31.63
CA LEU A 6 61.56 15.31 30.46
C LEU A 6 60.24 14.58 30.11
N PHE A 7 59.09 15.15 30.49
CA PHE A 7 57.79 14.68 30.04
C PHE A 7 57.51 15.25 28.64
N LEU A 8 57.52 14.37 27.63
CA LEU A 8 57.14 14.69 26.27
C LEU A 8 55.60 14.67 26.15
N ALA A 9 54.97 15.85 26.16
CA ALA A 9 53.54 16.00 25.89
C ALA A 9 53.29 15.92 24.38
N ILE A 10 52.77 14.78 23.92
CA ILE A 10 52.30 14.63 22.54
C ILE A 10 50.90 15.25 22.46
N ALA A 11 50.84 16.51 22.01
CA ALA A 11 49.61 17.17 21.65
C ALA A 11 49.09 16.58 20.33
N ILE A 12 48.15 15.63 20.43
CA ILE A 12 47.38 15.15 19.27
C ILE A 12 46.36 16.25 18.95
N SER A 13 46.71 17.14 18.03
CA SER A 13 45.78 18.07 17.39
C SER A 13 44.85 17.27 16.46
N GLY A 14 43.86 16.60 17.05
CA GLY A 14 42.73 16.09 16.31
C GLY A 14 41.96 17.29 15.77
N CYS A 15 41.86 17.40 14.44
CA CYS A 15 40.90 18.29 13.80
C CYS A 15 39.50 17.85 14.26
N ALA A 16 38.99 18.49 15.32
CA ALA A 16 37.62 18.37 15.73
C ALA A 16 36.77 18.82 14.53
N VAL A 17 36.18 17.86 13.84
CA VAL A 17 35.12 18.12 12.88
C VAL A 17 34.06 18.87 13.68
N LYS A 18 33.95 20.16 13.41
CA LYS A 18 32.99 21.07 14.00
C LYS A 18 31.62 20.52 13.60
N GLN A 19 31.05 19.62 14.40
CA GLN A 19 29.62 19.37 14.41
C GLN A 19 29.03 20.75 14.67
N SER A 20 28.50 21.40 13.63
CA SER A 20 27.76 22.63 13.81
C SER A 20 26.59 22.26 14.70
N SER A 21 26.73 22.53 15.99
CA SER A 21 25.63 22.56 16.92
C SER A 21 24.64 23.54 16.32
N ILE A 22 23.60 23.01 15.69
CA ILE A 22 22.43 23.78 15.30
C ILE A 22 22.04 24.52 16.57
N ASN A 23 22.18 25.86 16.55
CA ASN A 23 21.80 26.70 17.67
C ASN A 23 20.36 26.35 18.00
N LYS A 24 20.18 25.68 19.16
CA LYS A 24 18.89 25.26 19.70
C LYS A 24 18.10 26.49 20.11
N SER A 25 17.62 27.26 19.14
CA SER A 25 16.54 28.20 19.36
C SER A 25 15.28 27.37 19.53
N SER A 26 14.76 27.33 20.76
CA SER A 26 13.46 26.75 21.11
C SER A 26 12.27 27.43 20.42
N GLU A 27 12.52 28.43 19.56
CA GLU A 27 11.51 29.21 18.84
C GLU A 27 11.42 28.88 17.34
N SER A 28 12.25 27.96 16.81
CA SER A 28 12.21 27.68 15.37
C SER A 28 10.87 27.06 14.93
N SER A 29 10.22 27.65 13.94
CA SER A 29 8.99 27.13 13.33
C SER A 29 9.30 25.91 12.44
N ALA A 30 8.31 25.06 12.14
CA ALA A 30 8.52 23.91 11.24
C ALA A 30 8.91 24.37 9.83
N ILE A 31 8.35 25.52 9.41
CA ILE A 31 8.71 26.19 8.16
C ILE A 31 10.18 26.62 8.18
N GLN A 32 10.65 27.22 9.28
CA GLN A 32 12.03 27.67 9.38
C GLN A 32 13.01 26.49 9.37
N LEU A 33 12.71 25.42 10.12
CA LEU A 33 13.49 24.18 10.08
C LEU A 33 13.59 23.65 8.64
N THR A 34 12.49 23.68 7.87
CA THR A 34 12.51 23.23 6.46
C THR A 34 13.43 24.08 5.60
N LYS A 35 13.38 25.41 5.76
CA LYS A 35 14.26 26.34 5.05
C LYS A 35 15.72 26.04 5.38
N ASP A 36 16.05 25.87 6.65
CA ASP A 36 17.42 25.60 7.09
C ASP A 36 17.94 24.27 6.54
N ILE A 37 17.14 23.20 6.62
CA ILE A 37 17.45 21.88 6.05
C ILE A 37 17.67 21.98 4.54
N SER A 38 16.78 22.69 3.83
CA SER A 38 16.90 22.84 2.38
C SER A 38 18.20 23.56 2.01
N VAL A 39 18.57 24.62 2.74
CA VAL A 39 19.80 25.39 2.49
C VAL A 39 21.07 24.60 2.83
N GLN A 40 21.04 23.81 3.91
CA GLN A 40 22.16 23.00 4.36
C GLN A 40 22.42 21.79 3.44
N ASN A 41 21.36 21.17 2.92
CA ASN A 41 21.47 19.96 2.11
C ASN A 41 21.53 20.21 0.61
N SER A 42 21.13 21.39 0.14
CA SER A 42 21.31 21.80 -1.26
C SER A 42 22.78 21.98 -1.58
N THR A 43 23.22 21.39 -2.69
CA THR A 43 24.59 21.57 -3.19
C THR A 43 24.80 23.00 -3.75
N ALA A 44 26.05 23.41 -3.92
CA ALA A 44 26.35 24.72 -4.54
C ALA A 44 25.79 24.83 -5.97
N LEU A 45 25.74 23.70 -6.69
CA LEU A 45 25.09 23.59 -8.00
C LEU A 45 23.57 23.77 -7.88
N ASP A 46 22.93 23.16 -6.88
CA ASP A 46 21.49 23.37 -6.63
C ASP A 46 21.20 24.83 -6.33
N LYS A 47 22.05 25.52 -5.56
CA LYS A 47 21.87 26.96 -5.25
C LYS A 47 21.97 27.87 -6.48
N LEU A 48 22.70 27.46 -7.51
CA LEU A 48 22.90 28.20 -8.76
C LEU A 48 21.82 27.87 -9.81
N VAL A 49 21.44 26.59 -9.94
CA VAL A 49 20.51 26.10 -10.96
C VAL A 49 19.06 26.17 -10.49
N THR A 50 18.82 25.91 -9.20
CA THR A 50 17.50 25.95 -8.58
C THR A 50 17.49 27.10 -7.59
N ARG A 51 16.94 28.27 -7.98
CA ARG A 51 16.45 29.19 -6.96
C ARG A 51 15.55 28.36 -6.05
N LEU A 52 15.86 28.31 -4.75
CA LEU A 52 15.14 27.48 -3.79
C LEU A 52 13.64 27.74 -4.01
N ASN A 53 12.95 26.78 -4.63
CA ASN A 53 11.57 26.95 -5.03
C ASN A 53 10.74 26.83 -3.77
N TRP A 54 10.53 27.97 -3.12
CA TRP A 54 9.73 28.13 -1.93
C TRP A 54 8.39 28.70 -2.34
N SER A 55 7.32 28.00 -1.99
CA SER A 55 5.97 28.53 -2.08
C SER A 55 5.43 28.68 -0.68
N THR A 56 5.13 29.91 -0.29
CA THR A 56 4.46 30.23 0.98
C THR A 56 3.08 30.80 0.66
N SER A 57 2.05 30.29 1.33
CA SER A 57 0.68 30.78 1.20
C SER A 57 0.06 30.93 2.57
N GLU A 58 -0.41 32.13 2.89
CA GLU A 58 -1.03 32.47 4.17
C GLU A 58 -2.56 32.43 4.05
N PHE A 59 -3.23 31.77 4.99
CA PHE A 59 -4.68 31.53 4.97
C PHE A 59 -5.38 32.12 6.20
N GLY A 60 -4.88 33.23 6.74
CA GLY A 60 -5.46 33.94 7.88
C GLY A 60 -5.25 33.27 9.24
N ASP A 61 -5.42 31.95 9.34
CA ASP A 61 -5.24 31.17 10.58
C ASP A 61 -4.10 30.14 10.52
N HIS A 62 -3.54 29.90 9.33
CA HIS A 62 -2.39 29.02 9.13
C HIS A 62 -1.55 29.45 7.93
N THR A 63 -0.33 28.93 7.85
CA THR A 63 0.58 29.08 6.72
C THR A 63 0.84 27.72 6.10
N LYS A 64 0.78 27.65 4.77
CA LYS A 64 1.27 26.51 3.99
C LYS A 64 2.62 26.88 3.39
N PHE A 65 3.58 25.98 3.55
CA PHE A 65 4.89 26.10 2.94
C PHE A 65 5.20 24.83 2.18
N SER A 66 5.64 24.96 0.93
CA SER A 66 6.14 23.84 0.15
C SER A 66 7.47 24.17 -0.49
N THR A 67 8.33 23.15 -0.56
CA THR A 67 9.62 23.25 -1.24
C THR A 67 10.08 21.87 -1.69
N TRP A 68 11.11 21.88 -2.54
CA TRP A 68 11.90 20.72 -2.86
C TRP A 68 13.38 21.10 -2.94
N TRP A 69 14.25 20.14 -2.69
CA TRP A 69 15.70 20.28 -2.85
C TRP A 69 16.32 18.98 -3.33
N CYS A 70 17.54 19.08 -3.85
CA CYS A 70 18.34 17.95 -4.26
C CYS A 70 19.43 17.68 -3.22
N GLN A 71 19.77 16.41 -3.03
CA GLN A 71 20.81 16.01 -2.09
C GLN A 71 21.61 14.83 -2.63
N ALA A 72 22.91 14.80 -2.34
CA ALA A 72 23.81 13.74 -2.82
C ALA A 72 23.32 12.35 -2.38
N LYS A 73 23.29 11.41 -3.34
CA LYS A 73 22.78 10.04 -3.18
C LYS A 73 23.59 9.18 -2.21
N ASP A 74 24.83 9.56 -1.91
CA ASP A 74 25.76 8.80 -1.06
C ASP A 74 25.33 8.74 0.42
N ARG A 75 24.32 9.52 0.81
CA ARG A 75 23.81 9.54 2.18
C ARG A 75 22.52 8.73 2.33
N SER A 76 22.66 7.41 2.45
CA SER A 76 21.55 6.44 2.49
C SER A 76 20.48 6.61 3.59
N ASN A 77 20.61 7.58 4.52
CA ASN A 77 19.67 7.78 5.64
C ASN A 77 19.19 9.24 5.82
N GLN A 78 19.33 10.10 4.82
CA GLN A 78 19.01 11.53 4.99
C GLN A 78 17.55 11.81 5.32
N LEU A 79 16.63 11.07 4.70
CA LEU A 79 15.21 11.21 5.02
C LEU A 79 14.95 10.98 6.52
N GLU A 80 15.63 9.99 7.10
CA GLU A 80 15.44 9.66 8.52
C GLU A 80 16.11 10.68 9.43
N ILE A 81 17.27 11.23 9.04
CA ILE A 81 17.91 12.35 9.77
C ILE A 81 16.99 13.57 9.81
N VAL A 82 16.45 13.96 8.66
CA VAL A 82 15.49 15.07 8.56
C VAL A 82 14.26 14.81 9.43
N ARG A 83 13.73 13.58 9.39
CA ARG A 83 12.58 13.18 10.23
C ARG A 83 12.89 13.23 11.72
N GLU A 84 14.08 12.85 12.16
CA GLU A 84 14.48 12.97 13.56
C GLU A 84 14.61 14.45 13.98
N GLN A 85 15.04 15.36 13.10
CA GLN A 85 15.02 16.80 13.39
C GLN A 85 13.59 17.33 13.59
N TYR A 86 12.61 16.91 12.79
CA TYR A 86 11.20 17.26 13.02
C TYR A 86 10.65 16.65 14.31
N LYS A 87 11.09 15.46 14.67
CA LYS A 87 10.72 14.82 15.92
C LYS A 87 11.26 15.59 17.12
N GLU A 88 12.51 16.05 17.06
CA GLU A 88 13.11 16.92 18.06
C GLU A 88 12.36 18.25 18.18
N LEU A 89 12.06 18.89 17.06
CA LEU A 89 11.25 20.12 17.03
C LEU A 89 9.84 19.89 17.62
N CYS A 90 9.21 18.77 17.28
CA CYS A 90 7.89 18.45 17.80
C CYS A 90 7.94 18.26 19.33
N ARG A 91 8.94 17.54 19.84
CA ARG A 91 9.16 17.37 21.28
C ARG A 91 9.42 18.70 21.97
N SER A 92 10.20 19.61 21.37
CA SER A 92 10.45 20.93 21.96
C SER A 92 9.21 21.80 22.01
N LYS A 93 8.24 21.58 21.12
CA LYS A 93 6.89 22.17 21.17
C LYS A 93 5.92 21.39 22.08
N GLY A 94 6.42 20.43 22.86
CA GLY A 94 5.61 19.62 23.78
C GLY A 94 4.77 18.54 23.11
N GLY A 95 5.00 18.24 21.83
CA GLY A 95 4.22 17.29 21.05
C GLY A 95 4.89 15.93 20.82
N ILE A 96 4.15 15.03 20.15
CA ILE A 96 4.59 13.73 19.67
C ILE A 96 4.52 13.72 18.15
N TYR A 97 5.66 13.46 17.50
CA TYR A 97 5.72 13.40 16.03
C TYR A 97 5.33 12.01 15.53
N ALA A 98 4.14 11.92 14.95
CA ALA A 98 3.58 10.75 14.27
C ALA A 98 3.43 11.07 12.78
N LYS A 99 4.57 11.02 12.06
CA LYS A 99 4.76 11.29 10.62
C LYS A 99 3.46 11.14 9.81
N PRO A 100 2.91 12.20 9.17
CA PRO A 100 3.46 13.56 9.02
C PRO A 100 3.03 14.57 10.09
N PHE A 101 2.37 14.17 11.17
CA PHE A 101 1.76 15.10 12.13
C PHE A 101 2.59 15.25 13.41
N CYS A 102 2.77 16.49 13.88
CA CYS A 102 3.18 16.77 15.26
C CYS A 102 1.92 17.06 16.08
N LYS A 103 1.63 16.24 17.07
CA LYS A 103 0.37 16.30 17.85
C LYS A 103 0.62 16.64 19.31
N THR A 104 -0.32 17.31 19.95
CA THR A 104 -0.34 17.45 21.41
C THR A 104 -0.49 16.07 22.06
N PRO A 105 0.16 15.84 23.22
CA PRO A 105 -0.02 14.61 23.96
C PRO A 105 -1.40 14.62 24.64
N PHE A 106 -2.03 13.44 24.70
CA PHE A 106 -3.24 13.12 25.49
C PHE A 106 -4.47 14.05 25.36
N GLY A 107 -5.61 13.47 24.98
CA GLY A 107 -6.94 14.05 25.22
C GLY A 107 -7.43 15.15 24.26
N THR A 108 -6.54 15.88 23.61
CA THR A 108 -6.94 16.98 22.69
C THR A 108 -6.69 16.66 21.20
N ASP A 109 -5.80 15.70 20.89
CA ASP A 109 -5.42 15.28 19.52
C ASP A 109 -5.09 16.46 18.57
N LEU A 110 -4.75 17.63 19.09
CA LEU A 110 -4.53 18.83 18.28
C LEU A 110 -3.20 18.73 17.55
N VAL A 111 -3.15 19.21 16.31
CA VAL A 111 -1.94 19.18 15.50
C VAL A 111 -1.20 20.50 15.66
N ILE A 112 -0.01 20.45 16.27
CA ILE A 112 0.88 21.60 16.43
C ILE A 112 1.40 22.05 15.07
N PHE A 113 1.80 21.10 14.21
CA PHE A 113 2.12 21.35 12.81
C PHE A 113 2.01 20.05 12.00
N TYR A 114 1.78 20.20 10.70
CA TYR A 114 1.94 19.14 9.70
C TYR A 114 3.28 19.32 9.00
N ALA A 115 4.06 18.25 8.88
CA ALA A 115 5.31 18.23 8.14
C ALA A 115 5.45 16.90 7.40
N ASN A 116 5.13 16.91 6.11
CA ASN A 116 5.30 15.76 5.22
C ASN A 116 6.56 15.93 4.38
N ILE A 117 7.55 15.07 4.64
CA ILE A 117 8.82 15.03 3.90
C ILE A 117 8.96 13.64 3.30
N HIS A 118 9.20 13.61 2.00
CA HIS A 118 9.36 12.40 1.22
C HIS A 118 10.39 12.60 0.11
N SER A 119 10.85 11.50 -0.47
CA SER A 119 11.68 11.53 -1.65
C SER A 119 10.83 11.36 -2.90
N ASP A 120 11.03 12.26 -3.86
CA ASP A 120 10.23 12.38 -5.08
C ASP A 120 11.02 11.91 -6.31
N GLY A 121 11.91 10.93 -6.11
CA GLY A 121 12.80 10.42 -7.15
C GLY A 121 14.14 11.15 -7.19
N MET A 122 14.61 11.46 -8.39
CA MET A 122 15.96 11.97 -8.64
C MET A 122 15.93 13.36 -9.28
N CYS A 123 16.85 14.23 -8.87
CA CYS A 123 17.16 15.46 -9.61
C CYS A 123 18.11 15.18 -10.77
N THR A 124 19.06 14.27 -10.55
CA THR A 124 20.02 13.74 -11.53
C THR A 124 20.46 12.34 -11.08
N ASP A 125 21.32 11.65 -11.86
CA ASP A 125 21.83 10.31 -11.52
C ASP A 125 22.51 10.22 -10.13
N TYR A 126 23.04 11.33 -9.63
CA TYR A 126 23.80 11.42 -8.38
C TYR A 126 23.03 12.13 -7.25
N TYR A 127 21.86 12.70 -7.53
CA TYR A 127 21.13 13.53 -6.58
C TYR A 127 19.69 13.07 -6.42
N GLN A 128 19.30 12.76 -5.17
CA GLN A 128 17.94 12.42 -4.79
C GLN A 128 17.13 13.71 -4.56
N LYS A 129 15.92 13.75 -5.11
CA LYS A 129 14.97 14.83 -4.89
C LYS A 129 14.18 14.58 -3.61
N PHE A 130 14.09 15.59 -2.77
CA PHE A 130 13.24 15.63 -1.58
C PHE A 130 12.21 16.72 -1.73
N SER A 131 10.99 16.45 -1.30
CA SER A 131 9.92 17.44 -1.22
C SER A 131 9.39 17.52 0.20
N ALA A 132 9.10 18.74 0.63
CA ALA A 132 8.49 19.03 1.92
C ALA A 132 7.23 19.86 1.72
N SER A 133 6.18 19.48 2.45
CA SER A 133 4.95 20.26 2.60
C SER A 133 4.67 20.43 4.08
N ILE A 134 4.61 21.68 4.53
CA ILE A 134 4.42 22.09 5.91
C ILE A 134 3.13 22.89 6.03
N VAL A 135 2.37 22.62 7.09
CA VAL A 135 1.26 23.48 7.51
C VAL A 135 1.45 23.81 8.98
N GLU A 136 1.52 25.09 9.31
CA GLU A 136 1.69 25.55 10.69
C GLU A 136 0.59 26.59 11.01
N PRO A 137 -0.08 26.48 12.17
CA PRO A 137 -1.10 27.45 12.58
C PRO A 137 -0.43 28.76 13.00
N LEU A 138 -1.12 29.89 12.81
CA LEU A 138 -0.60 31.20 13.20
C LEU A 138 -0.80 31.51 14.68
N SER A 139 -1.90 31.04 15.28
CA SER A 139 -2.23 31.35 16.69
C SER A 139 -3.01 30.25 17.40
N GLN A 140 -4.04 29.68 16.78
CA GLN A 140 -4.94 28.71 17.41
C GLN A 140 -4.89 27.36 16.69
N LEU A 141 -4.66 26.27 17.45
CA LEU A 141 -4.63 24.91 16.90
C LEU A 141 -6.02 24.39 16.50
N GLU A 142 -7.08 25.00 17.03
CA GLU A 142 -8.48 24.60 16.84
C GLU A 142 -9.20 25.40 15.76
N SER A 143 -8.48 26.28 15.05
CA SER A 143 -9.13 27.15 14.06
C SER A 143 -9.79 26.30 12.94
N PRO A 144 -11.04 26.60 12.55
CA PRO A 144 -11.78 25.75 11.63
C PRO A 144 -11.10 25.53 10.26
N ASN A 145 -10.45 26.55 9.70
CA ASN A 145 -9.82 26.44 8.37
C ASN A 145 -8.51 25.64 8.42
N TYR A 146 -7.75 25.76 9.51
CA TYR A 146 -6.59 24.92 9.78
C TYR A 146 -7.00 23.45 9.94
N LEU A 147 -8.01 23.15 10.77
CA LEU A 147 -8.53 21.79 10.93
C LEU A 147 -9.09 21.22 9.62
N ALA A 148 -9.78 22.03 8.81
CA ALA A 148 -10.27 21.62 7.50
C ALA A 148 -9.10 21.30 6.54
N THR A 149 -8.04 22.10 6.56
CA THR A 149 -6.81 21.84 5.81
C THR A 149 -6.12 20.56 6.27
N LEU A 150 -6.01 20.31 7.56
CA LEU A 150 -5.42 19.07 8.07
C LEU A 150 -6.24 17.85 7.65
N LYS A 151 -7.58 17.95 7.70
CA LYS A 151 -8.49 16.88 7.24
C LYS A 151 -8.29 16.57 5.76
N SER A 152 -8.12 17.58 4.90
CA SER A 152 -7.83 17.33 3.48
C SER A 152 -6.44 16.71 3.25
N LEU A 153 -5.53 16.83 4.22
CA LEU A 153 -4.22 16.16 4.27
C LEU A 153 -4.26 14.80 4.98
N GLY A 154 -5.44 14.25 5.25
CA GLY A 154 -5.62 12.91 5.83
C GLY A 154 -5.55 12.87 7.36
N TYR A 155 -5.55 14.02 8.04
CA TYR A 155 -5.70 14.03 9.50
C TYR A 155 -7.11 13.57 9.88
N LEU A 156 -7.16 12.52 10.69
CA LEU A 156 -8.36 12.07 11.38
C LEU A 156 -8.12 12.19 12.87
N THR A 157 -9.14 12.64 13.60
CA THR A 157 -9.07 12.59 15.05
C THR A 157 -9.08 11.14 15.53
N GLU A 158 -8.58 10.84 16.73
CA GLU A 158 -8.58 9.50 17.30
C GLU A 158 -9.99 8.91 17.34
N LYS A 159 -10.98 9.72 17.74
CA LYS A 159 -12.39 9.34 17.70
C LYS A 159 -12.85 8.99 16.28
N GLN A 160 -12.49 9.79 15.28
CA GLN A 160 -12.83 9.50 13.89
C GLN A 160 -12.13 8.25 13.36
N ALA A 161 -10.86 8.05 13.70
CA ALA A 161 -10.09 6.86 13.34
C ALA A 161 -10.69 5.58 13.97
N GLN A 162 -11.15 5.65 15.22
CA GLN A 162 -11.84 4.55 15.89
C GLN A 162 -13.18 4.22 15.22
N ILE A 163 -13.97 5.24 14.84
CA ILE A 163 -15.23 5.06 14.11
C ILE A 163 -14.96 4.40 12.75
N ALA A 164 -14.03 4.94 11.97
CA ALA A 164 -13.66 4.40 10.66
C ALA A 164 -13.17 2.94 10.76
N LYS A 165 -12.33 2.62 11.76
CA LYS A 165 -11.86 1.25 12.00
C LYS A 165 -13.00 0.30 12.38
N LYS A 166 -13.96 0.76 13.19
CA LYS A 166 -15.15 -0.03 13.55
C LYS A 166 -16.02 -0.31 12.33
N GLU A 167 -16.21 0.68 11.46
CA GLU A 167 -16.95 0.53 10.20
C GLU A 167 -16.24 -0.40 9.22
N GLU A 168 -14.92 -0.26 9.07
CA GLU A 168 -14.10 -1.14 8.23
C GLU A 168 -14.21 -2.60 8.71
N ASN A 169 -14.10 -2.83 10.01
CA ASN A 169 -14.24 -4.18 10.57
C ASN A 169 -15.65 -4.73 10.35
N LYS A 170 -16.70 -3.92 10.52
CA LYS A 170 -18.09 -4.31 10.23
C LYS A 170 -18.23 -4.73 8.76
N ASN A 171 -17.66 -3.97 7.84
CA ASN A 171 -17.72 -4.26 6.40
C ASN A 171 -16.95 -5.55 6.06
N LYS A 172 -15.76 -5.75 6.62
CA LYS A 172 -15.00 -7.01 6.47
C LYS A 172 -15.79 -8.23 6.94
N HIS A 173 -16.51 -8.11 8.07
CA HIS A 173 -17.37 -9.18 8.56
C HIS A 173 -18.55 -9.46 7.63
N ILE A 174 -19.18 -8.41 7.09
CA ILE A 174 -20.27 -8.55 6.11
C ILE A 174 -19.76 -9.24 4.83
N ASP A 175 -18.60 -8.83 4.33
CA ASP A 175 -18.00 -9.42 3.12
C ASP A 175 -17.62 -10.89 3.33
N ALA A 176 -17.02 -11.22 4.47
CA ALA A 176 -16.70 -12.59 4.82
C ALA A 176 -17.96 -13.47 4.88
N ARG A 177 -19.03 -12.96 5.52
CA ARG A 177 -20.33 -13.63 5.56
C ARG A 177 -20.92 -13.83 4.17
N ASN A 178 -20.87 -12.82 3.32
CA ASN A 178 -21.38 -12.89 1.95
C ASN A 178 -20.61 -13.91 1.10
N ARG A 179 -19.28 -13.98 1.23
CA ARG A 179 -18.46 -15.00 0.58
C ARG A 179 -18.81 -16.40 1.07
N HIS A 180 -18.98 -16.57 2.38
CA HIS A 180 -19.40 -17.84 2.96
C HIS A 180 -20.76 -18.29 2.43
N MET A 181 -21.77 -17.41 2.43
CA MET A 181 -23.10 -17.73 1.91
C MET A 181 -23.08 -18.05 0.40
N LYS A 182 -22.26 -17.35 -0.40
CA LYS A 182 -22.10 -17.68 -1.83
C LYS A 182 -21.47 -19.05 -2.03
N ASN A 183 -20.46 -19.38 -1.24
CA ASN A 183 -19.80 -20.70 -1.31
C ASN A 183 -20.76 -21.81 -0.88
N GLN A 184 -21.55 -21.61 0.18
CA GLN A 184 -22.57 -22.59 0.60
C GLN A 184 -23.59 -22.83 -0.51
N LYS A 185 -24.17 -21.76 -1.08
CA LYS A 185 -25.11 -21.88 -2.21
C LYS A 185 -24.50 -22.57 -3.42
N PHE A 186 -23.22 -22.31 -3.70
CA PHE A 186 -22.52 -22.98 -4.80
C PHE A 186 -22.33 -24.47 -4.52
N ILE A 187 -21.99 -24.85 -3.29
CA ILE A 187 -21.87 -26.27 -2.87
C ILE A 187 -23.25 -26.95 -2.96
N GLU A 188 -24.30 -26.33 -2.44
CA GLU A 188 -25.67 -26.84 -2.52
C GLU A 188 -26.09 -27.08 -3.99
N GLN A 189 -25.85 -26.11 -4.87
CA GLN A 189 -26.13 -26.26 -6.31
C GLN A 189 -25.31 -27.37 -6.97
N LEU A 190 -24.05 -27.53 -6.58
CA LEU A 190 -23.18 -28.59 -7.09
C LEU A 190 -23.67 -29.97 -6.63
N GLU A 191 -24.11 -30.10 -5.39
CA GLU A 191 -24.67 -31.34 -4.84
C GLU A 191 -25.97 -31.73 -5.55
N GLU A 192 -26.87 -30.76 -5.77
CA GLU A 192 -28.09 -30.96 -6.57
C GLU A 192 -27.75 -31.43 -8.01
N GLU A 193 -26.80 -30.77 -8.67
CA GLU A 193 -26.35 -31.14 -10.01
C GLU A 193 -25.77 -32.56 -10.05
N VAL A 194 -24.96 -32.93 -9.05
CA VAL A 194 -24.39 -34.28 -8.93
C VAL A 194 -25.46 -35.33 -8.75
N GLN A 195 -26.47 -35.08 -7.90
CA GLN A 195 -27.60 -36.00 -7.71
C GLN A 195 -28.38 -36.22 -9.01
N GLU A 196 -28.59 -35.16 -9.80
CA GLU A 196 -29.26 -35.26 -11.10
C GLU A 196 -28.41 -36.05 -12.11
N MET A 197 -27.10 -35.80 -12.18
CA MET A 197 -26.16 -36.51 -13.06
C MET A 197 -26.07 -38.02 -12.76
N GLN A 198 -26.36 -38.44 -11.54
CA GLN A 198 -26.36 -39.86 -11.15
C GLN A 198 -27.59 -40.64 -11.62
N ARG A 199 -28.66 -39.96 -12.09
CA ARG A 199 -29.85 -40.65 -12.64
C ARG A 199 -29.54 -41.23 -14.01
N ILE A 200 -30.03 -42.45 -14.25
CA ILE A 200 -29.90 -43.13 -15.55
C ILE A 200 -30.64 -42.33 -16.62
N GLY A 201 -30.03 -42.17 -17.80
CA GLY A 201 -30.54 -41.39 -18.92
C GLY A 201 -30.22 -39.90 -18.86
N THR A 202 -29.65 -39.38 -17.76
CA THR A 202 -29.29 -37.97 -17.68
C THR A 202 -28.19 -37.62 -18.68
N ALA A 203 -28.40 -36.55 -19.46
CA ALA A 203 -27.42 -36.05 -20.42
C ALA A 203 -26.32 -35.24 -19.73
N VAL A 204 -25.07 -35.68 -19.91
CA VAL A 204 -23.89 -35.10 -19.26
C VAL A 204 -22.81 -34.71 -20.26
N CYS A 205 -22.13 -33.61 -19.94
CA CYS A 205 -21.16 -32.94 -20.79
C CYS A 205 -19.83 -32.76 -20.04
N LYS A 206 -18.71 -32.97 -20.73
CA LYS A 206 -17.36 -32.70 -20.20
C LYS A 206 -16.55 -31.91 -21.20
N TYR A 207 -15.93 -30.84 -20.72
CA TYR A 207 -15.01 -30.02 -21.52
C TYR A 207 -13.58 -30.44 -21.22
N GLN A 208 -12.82 -30.79 -22.26
CA GLN A 208 -11.44 -31.22 -22.14
C GLN A 208 -10.54 -30.40 -23.06
N PRO A 209 -9.48 -29.75 -22.51
CA PRO A 209 -8.48 -29.09 -23.33
C PRO A 209 -7.72 -30.08 -24.23
N SER A 210 -7.40 -29.65 -25.45
CA SER A 210 -6.54 -30.35 -26.40
C SER A 210 -5.63 -29.34 -27.12
N PRO A 211 -4.56 -29.79 -27.82
CA PRO A 211 -3.67 -28.89 -28.56
C PRO A 211 -4.37 -28.02 -29.62
N LEU A 212 -5.52 -28.45 -30.13
CA LEU A 212 -6.27 -27.77 -31.20
C LEU A 212 -7.47 -26.97 -30.70
N GLY A 213 -7.76 -27.01 -29.39
CA GLY A 213 -8.92 -26.32 -28.80
C GLY A 213 -9.60 -27.12 -27.68
N ILE A 214 -10.79 -26.68 -27.25
CA ILE A 214 -11.57 -27.36 -26.22
C ILE A 214 -12.54 -28.33 -26.86
N VAL A 215 -12.44 -29.61 -26.49
CA VAL A 215 -13.37 -30.67 -26.88
C VAL A 215 -14.51 -30.73 -25.87
N LYS A 216 -15.75 -30.73 -26.36
CA LYS A 216 -16.95 -31.05 -25.57
C LYS A 216 -17.37 -32.48 -25.85
N TYR A 217 -17.17 -33.36 -24.87
CA TYR A 217 -17.74 -34.70 -24.84
C TYR A 217 -19.18 -34.64 -24.38
N TYR A 218 -20.05 -35.39 -25.05
CA TYR A 218 -21.47 -35.50 -24.76
C TYR A 218 -21.84 -36.98 -24.58
N GLY A 219 -22.65 -37.27 -23.56
CA GLY A 219 -23.07 -38.63 -23.27
C GLY A 219 -24.24 -38.71 -22.32
N PHE A 220 -24.61 -39.95 -21.98
CA PHE A 220 -25.72 -40.26 -21.08
C PHE A 220 -25.25 -41.14 -19.93
N THR A 221 -25.74 -40.85 -18.72
CA THR A 221 -25.47 -41.70 -17.55
C THR A 221 -26.21 -43.03 -17.67
N GLU A 222 -25.50 -44.13 -17.53
CA GLU A 222 -26.04 -45.50 -17.64
C GLU A 222 -26.19 -46.17 -16.27
N LYS A 223 -25.31 -45.86 -15.32
CA LYS A 223 -25.29 -46.44 -13.98
C LYS A 223 -24.54 -45.53 -13.01
N SER A 224 -24.86 -45.58 -11.73
CA SER A 224 -24.09 -44.95 -10.64
C SER A 224 -23.64 -46.01 -9.64
N ALA A 225 -22.36 -45.98 -9.23
CA ALA A 225 -21.80 -46.87 -8.21
C ALA A 225 -20.50 -46.30 -7.63
N ASN A 226 -20.25 -46.49 -6.33
CA ASN A 226 -18.99 -46.11 -5.66
C ASN A 226 -18.55 -44.66 -5.93
N ASN A 227 -19.47 -43.70 -5.84
CA ASN A 227 -19.25 -42.27 -6.13
C ASN A 227 -18.75 -41.98 -7.57
N LYS A 228 -19.01 -42.89 -8.51
CA LYS A 228 -18.74 -42.73 -9.94
C LYS A 228 -20.01 -42.97 -10.75
N ILE A 229 -20.07 -42.35 -11.91
CA ILE A 229 -21.11 -42.58 -12.92
C ILE A 229 -20.49 -43.28 -14.13
N LYS A 230 -21.17 -44.32 -14.63
CA LYS A 230 -20.89 -44.94 -15.92
C LYS A 230 -21.59 -44.10 -16.98
N ILE A 231 -20.84 -43.62 -17.96
CA ILE A 231 -21.34 -42.73 -19.00
C ILE A 231 -21.12 -43.39 -20.35
N PHE A 232 -22.15 -43.44 -21.18
CA PHE A 232 -22.03 -43.72 -22.60
C PHE A 232 -21.76 -42.42 -23.36
N ILE A 233 -20.52 -42.22 -23.83
CA ILE A 233 -20.13 -41.05 -24.60
C ILE A 233 -20.57 -41.28 -26.05
N SER A 234 -21.60 -40.56 -26.46
CA SER A 234 -22.24 -40.72 -27.76
C SER A 234 -21.68 -39.78 -28.83
N ASN A 235 -21.13 -38.62 -28.43
CA ASN A 235 -20.61 -37.61 -29.35
C ASN A 235 -19.46 -36.80 -28.74
N ALA A 236 -18.61 -36.22 -29.61
CA ALA A 236 -17.57 -35.27 -29.25
C ALA A 236 -17.39 -34.24 -30.36
N HIS A 237 -17.46 -32.95 -30.00
CA HIS A 237 -17.31 -31.82 -30.93
C HIS A 237 -16.44 -30.73 -30.33
N TRP A 238 -15.97 -29.82 -31.17
CA TRP A 238 -15.26 -28.63 -30.70
C TRP A 238 -16.24 -27.66 -30.03
N LYS A 239 -15.86 -27.11 -28.87
CA LYS A 239 -16.72 -26.16 -28.11
C LYS A 239 -17.21 -25.00 -28.98
N ASP A 240 -16.33 -24.46 -29.82
CA ASP A 240 -16.59 -23.29 -30.66
C ASP A 240 -17.03 -23.66 -32.09
N SER A 241 -17.18 -24.96 -32.39
CA SER A 241 -17.70 -25.45 -33.67
C SER A 241 -18.55 -26.71 -33.44
N PRO A 242 -19.85 -26.54 -33.08
CA PRO A 242 -20.74 -27.66 -32.75
C PRO A 242 -20.94 -28.65 -33.89
N ASN A 243 -20.84 -28.17 -35.14
CA ASN A 243 -20.94 -28.99 -36.35
C ASN A 243 -19.60 -29.68 -36.71
N GLY A 244 -18.50 -29.27 -36.08
CA GLY A 244 -17.19 -29.87 -36.25
C GLY A 244 -17.07 -31.14 -35.40
N THR A 245 -17.18 -32.30 -36.04
CA THR A 245 -16.90 -33.58 -35.38
C THR A 245 -15.40 -33.76 -35.18
N ILE A 246 -15.04 -34.44 -34.10
CA ILE A 246 -13.65 -34.81 -33.86
C ILE A 246 -13.35 -36.05 -34.69
N GLY A 247 -12.46 -35.90 -35.67
CA GLY A 247 -12.05 -37.00 -36.54
C GLY A 247 -11.59 -38.22 -35.73
N GLY A 248 -12.07 -39.40 -36.10
CA GLY A 248 -11.71 -40.66 -35.44
C GLY A 248 -12.40 -40.89 -34.08
N PHE A 249 -13.33 -40.04 -33.66
CA PHE A 249 -14.13 -40.30 -32.47
C PHE A 249 -14.91 -41.62 -32.62
N LYS A 250 -14.78 -42.49 -31.62
CA LYS A 250 -15.58 -43.70 -31.47
C LYS A 250 -16.34 -43.64 -30.16
N GLN A 251 -17.60 -44.02 -30.19
CA GLN A 251 -18.43 -44.11 -28.99
C GLN A 251 -17.80 -45.06 -27.98
N THR A 252 -17.84 -44.70 -26.71
CA THR A 252 -17.17 -45.45 -25.66
C THR A 252 -17.88 -45.29 -24.32
N TYR A 253 -17.61 -46.22 -23.40
CA TYR A 253 -18.05 -46.11 -22.01
C TYR A 253 -16.90 -45.66 -21.13
N THR A 254 -17.22 -44.81 -20.15
CA THR A 254 -16.26 -44.45 -19.11
C THR A 254 -16.90 -44.49 -17.73
N TRP A 255 -16.09 -44.77 -16.71
CA TRP A 255 -16.46 -44.62 -15.31
C TRP A 255 -15.69 -43.44 -14.74
N ASP A 256 -16.39 -42.37 -14.39
CA ASP A 256 -15.77 -41.13 -13.94
C ASP A 256 -16.52 -40.53 -12.75
N SER A 257 -15.87 -39.62 -12.03
CA SER A 257 -16.51 -38.85 -10.98
C SER A 257 -17.55 -37.89 -11.57
N PRO A 258 -18.77 -37.77 -11.00
CA PRO A 258 -19.75 -36.80 -11.49
C PRO A 258 -19.24 -35.35 -11.42
N TYR A 259 -18.29 -35.03 -10.52
CA TYR A 259 -17.66 -33.70 -10.43
C TYR A 259 -16.85 -33.31 -11.67
N ASN A 260 -16.44 -34.27 -12.50
CA ASN A 260 -15.74 -34.05 -13.77
C ASN A 260 -16.69 -33.76 -14.94
N TRP A 261 -18.00 -33.84 -14.70
CA TRP A 261 -19.06 -33.67 -15.69
C TRP A 261 -20.01 -32.55 -15.26
N ARG A 262 -20.80 -32.06 -16.20
CA ARG A 262 -21.88 -31.08 -15.97
C ARG A 262 -23.14 -31.55 -16.67
N LEU A 263 -24.30 -31.13 -16.19
CA LEU A 263 -25.55 -31.31 -16.93
C LEU A 263 -25.46 -30.56 -18.26
N CYS A 264 -25.84 -31.23 -19.35
CA CYS A 264 -25.90 -30.58 -20.65
C CYS A 264 -27.14 -29.67 -20.73
N ARG A 265 -27.01 -28.39 -20.35
CA ARG A 265 -28.08 -27.40 -20.53
C ARG A 265 -28.07 -26.90 -21.98
N ASN A 266 -29.22 -27.03 -22.66
CA ASN A 266 -29.51 -26.70 -24.07
C ASN A 266 -28.83 -27.59 -25.13
N LEU A 267 -29.63 -28.53 -25.66
CA LEU A 267 -29.49 -29.11 -27.00
C LEU A 267 -30.58 -28.50 -27.91
N LYS A 268 -30.64 -27.18 -27.99
CA LYS A 268 -31.44 -26.50 -29.01
C LYS A 268 -30.51 -26.05 -30.12
#